data_AF-A0A2V8UNN0-F1
#
_entry.id   AF-A0A2V8UNN0-F1
#
_cell.length_a   1.000
_cell.length_b   1.000
_cell.length_c   1.000
_cell.angle_alpha   90.00
_cell.angle_beta   90.00
_cell.angle_gamma   90.00
#
_symmetry.space_group_name_H-M   'P 1'
#
loop_
_entity.id
_entity.type
_entity.pdbx_description
1 polymer ?
#
loop_
_entity_poly.entity_id
_entity_poly.type
_entity_poly.pdbx_seq_one_letter_code
_entity_poly.pdbx_strand_id
1 'polypeptide(L)'
;MTDTIKTGTILVETGALMPQSLRLENKPFASGWSSVSNIDLNALDTAIHKAGWTFFFMAGEIKITAFGFDNDSALRRAVKRLITNVESHKCNCVEITGVSQKSFLGMPYVNVSAHSRHIQESSTFADHQH
;
A
#
# COMPACT_ATOMS: atom_id res chain seq x y z
N MET A 1 -20.10 -3.62 -1.31
CA MET A 1 -18.99 -4.02 -2.20
C MET A 1 -17.70 -3.61 -1.53
N THR A 2 -17.14 -4.51 -0.74
CA THR A 2 -15.81 -4.33 -0.14
C THR A 2 -14.80 -4.67 -1.23
N ASP A 3 -14.06 -3.69 -1.73
CA ASP A 3 -12.81 -3.99 -2.43
C ASP A 3 -11.91 -4.70 -1.42
N THR A 4 -11.83 -6.02 -1.55
CA THR A 4 -11.29 -6.92 -0.54
C THR A 4 -9.80 -6.67 -0.35
N ILE A 5 -9.46 -5.93 0.71
CA ILE A 5 -8.08 -5.85 1.19
C ILE A 5 -7.67 -7.23 1.70
N LYS A 6 -6.61 -7.78 1.12
CA LYS A 6 -6.06 -9.10 1.43
C LYS A 6 -4.53 -9.06 1.40
N THR A 7 -3.90 -10.16 1.79
CA THR A 7 -2.45 -10.31 1.57
C THR A 7 -2.11 -10.14 0.08
N GLY A 8 -1.06 -9.37 -0.19
CA GLY A 8 -0.63 -8.97 -1.53
C GLY A 8 -1.35 -7.75 -2.08
N THR A 9 -2.35 -7.20 -1.38
CA THR A 9 -2.96 -5.92 -1.78
C THR A 9 -1.92 -4.80 -1.67
N ILE A 10 -1.81 -4.01 -2.72
CA ILE A 10 -0.93 -2.83 -2.77
C ILE A 10 -1.83 -1.59 -2.75
N LEU A 11 -1.59 -0.72 -1.79
CA LEU A 11 -2.23 0.59 -1.72
C LEU A 11 -1.22 1.66 -2.12
N VAL A 12 -1.67 2.60 -2.93
CA VAL A 12 -0.87 3.70 -3.46
C VAL A 12 -1.62 4.99 -3.21
N GLU A 13 -0.89 6.04 -2.80
CA GLU A 13 -1.44 7.39 -2.71
C GLU A 13 -1.88 7.86 -4.11
N THR A 14 -3.11 8.34 -4.26
CA THR A 14 -3.69 8.67 -5.58
C THR A 14 -2.90 9.76 -6.33
N GLY A 15 -2.20 10.64 -5.59
CA GLY A 15 -1.34 11.69 -6.14
C GLY A 15 0.14 11.32 -6.26
N ALA A 16 0.52 10.08 -5.93
CA ALA A 16 1.91 9.65 -6.03
C ALA A 16 2.42 9.80 -7.46
N LEU A 17 3.62 10.37 -7.59
CA LEU A 17 4.33 10.40 -8.86
C LEU A 17 4.59 8.97 -9.32
N MET A 18 4.37 8.71 -10.61
CA MET A 18 4.49 7.39 -11.23
C MET A 18 5.12 7.51 -12.61
N PRO A 19 5.79 6.45 -13.09
CA PRO A 19 6.24 6.41 -14.47
C PRO A 19 5.06 6.54 -15.45
N GLN A 20 5.16 7.41 -16.45
CA GLN A 20 4.09 7.60 -17.46
C GLN A 20 3.77 6.34 -18.27
N SER A 21 4.74 5.43 -18.39
CA SER A 21 4.58 4.14 -19.06
C SER A 21 3.75 3.15 -18.24
N LEU A 22 3.58 3.39 -16.94
CA LEU A 22 2.87 2.50 -16.02
C LEU A 22 1.39 2.88 -15.93
N ARG A 23 0.52 2.01 -16.45
CA ARG A 23 -0.93 2.15 -16.33
C ARG A 23 -1.46 1.24 -15.24
N LEU A 24 -1.78 1.84 -14.08
CA LEU A 24 -2.40 1.13 -12.97
C LEU A 24 -3.91 1.29 -13.01
N GLU A 25 -4.61 0.17 -12.86
CA GLU A 25 -6.03 0.20 -12.52
C GLU A 25 -6.13 0.39 -11.02
N ASN A 26 -6.52 1.60 -10.64
CA ASN A 26 -6.67 2.02 -9.26
C ASN A 26 -8.13 2.00 -8.87
N LYS A 27 -8.44 1.30 -7.79
CA LYS A 27 -9.74 1.36 -7.15
C LYS A 27 -9.68 2.30 -5.95
N PRO A 28 -10.46 3.39 -5.93
CA PRO A 28 -10.45 4.31 -4.82
C PRO A 28 -10.68 3.60 -3.49
N PHE A 29 -9.83 3.91 -2.52
CA PHE A 29 -9.95 3.48 -1.14
C PHE A 29 -10.06 4.71 -0.23
N ALA A 30 -9.82 4.55 1.06
CA ALA A 30 -9.91 5.61 2.05
C ALA A 30 -8.75 6.63 1.94
N SER A 31 -9.03 7.86 2.39
CA SER A 31 -8.02 8.90 2.66
C SER A 31 -7.15 9.32 1.48
N GLY A 32 -7.66 9.24 0.24
CA GLY A 32 -6.86 9.60 -0.94
C GLY A 32 -5.92 8.49 -1.39
N TRP A 33 -6.06 7.29 -0.87
CA TRP A 33 -5.33 6.10 -1.32
C TRP A 33 -6.22 5.23 -2.19
N SER A 34 -5.60 4.47 -3.09
CA SER A 34 -6.28 3.54 -3.98
C SER A 34 -5.60 2.17 -3.95
N SER A 35 -6.37 1.10 -4.13
CA SER A 35 -5.84 -0.25 -4.32
C SER A 35 -5.50 -0.47 -5.79
N VAL A 36 -4.31 -1.01 -6.04
CA VAL A 36 -3.90 -1.47 -7.37
C VAL A 36 -4.54 -2.84 -7.63
N SER A 37 -5.24 -3.02 -8.76
CA SER A 37 -6.00 -4.26 -9.04
C SER A 37 -5.51 -5.08 -10.24
N ASN A 38 -4.71 -4.51 -11.14
CA ASN A 38 -4.33 -5.16 -12.40
C ASN A 38 -2.91 -5.77 -12.41
N ILE A 39 -2.13 -5.57 -11.35
CA ILE A 39 -0.73 -6.01 -11.30
C ILE A 39 -0.36 -6.44 -9.87
N ASP A 40 0.45 -7.48 -9.75
CA ASP A 40 1.03 -7.90 -8.46
C ASP A 40 2.30 -7.12 -8.12
N LEU A 41 2.84 -7.36 -6.93
CA LEU A 41 4.00 -6.65 -6.42
C LEU A 41 5.26 -6.83 -7.29
N ASN A 42 5.53 -8.06 -7.75
CA ASN A 42 6.75 -8.36 -8.49
C ASN A 42 6.71 -7.72 -9.88
N ALA A 43 5.55 -7.79 -10.53
CA ALA A 43 5.33 -7.16 -11.82
C ALA A 43 5.34 -5.63 -11.69
N LEU A 44 4.78 -5.06 -10.61
CA LEU A 44 4.83 -3.63 -10.32
C LEU A 44 6.28 -3.16 -10.11
N ASP A 45 7.03 -3.87 -9.27
CA ASP A 45 8.44 -3.60 -9.00
C ASP A 45 9.27 -3.64 -10.29
N THR A 46 9.09 -4.68 -11.11
CA THR A 46 9.76 -4.82 -12.40
C THR A 46 9.42 -3.67 -13.35
N ALA A 47 8.14 -3.26 -13.41
CA ALA A 47 7.71 -2.19 -14.30
C ALA A 47 8.24 -0.82 -13.86
N ILE A 48 8.27 -0.55 -12.55
CA ILE A 48 8.86 0.65 -11.96
C ILE A 48 10.36 0.71 -12.29
N HIS A 49 11.10 -0.37 -12.03
CA HIS A 49 12.54 -0.43 -12.32
C HIS A 49 12.85 -0.29 -13.81
N LYS A 50 12.08 -0.93 -14.70
CA LYS A 50 12.23 -0.78 -16.16
C LYS A 50 12.00 0.64 -16.67
N ALA A 51 11.21 1.43 -15.95
CA ALA A 51 10.98 2.82 -16.28
C ALA A 51 12.05 3.77 -15.73
N GLY A 52 13.10 3.24 -15.07
CA GLY A 52 14.16 4.05 -14.45
C GLY A 52 13.80 4.61 -13.07
N TRP A 53 12.71 4.15 -12.48
CA TRP A 53 12.25 4.58 -11.15
C TRP A 53 12.66 3.56 -10.10
N THR A 54 12.64 3.95 -8.83
CA THR A 54 12.96 3.05 -7.72
C THR A 54 11.71 2.76 -6.89
N PHE A 55 11.53 1.50 -6.51
CA PHE A 55 10.49 1.05 -5.59
C PHE A 55 11.11 0.57 -4.27
N PHE A 56 11.21 1.47 -3.30
CA PHE A 56 11.84 1.19 -2.01
C PHE A 56 10.97 0.28 -1.14
N PHE A 57 11.61 -0.70 -0.53
CA PHE A 57 11.07 -1.42 0.62
C PHE A 57 11.56 -0.78 1.92
N MET A 58 10.64 -0.37 2.80
CA MET A 58 11.00 0.17 4.09
C MET A 58 11.04 -0.97 5.12
N ALA A 59 12.20 -1.13 5.77
CA ALA A 59 12.34 -2.10 6.84
C ALA A 59 11.40 -1.76 8.02
N GLY A 60 10.93 -2.79 8.71
CA GLY A 60 9.93 -2.67 9.77
C GLY A 60 8.55 -3.09 9.28
N GLU A 61 7.97 -4.06 9.97
CA GLU A 61 6.59 -4.47 9.74
C GLU A 61 5.64 -3.58 10.54
N ILE A 62 4.64 -3.01 9.89
CA ILE A 62 3.57 -2.28 10.57
C ILE A 62 2.48 -3.29 10.91
N LYS A 63 2.09 -3.36 12.19
CA LYS A 63 0.94 -4.17 12.66
C LYS A 63 -0.12 -3.27 13.26
N ILE A 64 -1.33 -3.34 12.72
CA ILE A 64 -2.49 -2.60 13.22
C ILE A 64 -3.56 -3.58 13.65
N THR A 65 -4.03 -3.43 14.89
CA THR A 65 -5.25 -4.08 15.38
C THR A 65 -6.38 -3.05 15.45
N ALA A 66 -7.56 -3.41 14.96
CA ALA A 66 -8.77 -2.59 15.10
C ALA A 66 -10.01 -3.42 15.38
N PHE A 67 -10.85 -2.90 16.27
CA PHE A 67 -12.18 -3.43 16.58
C PHE A 67 -13.25 -2.70 15.74
N GLY A 68 -14.35 -3.38 15.48
CA GLY A 68 -15.49 -2.88 14.73
C GLY A 68 -16.79 -3.58 15.11
N PHE A 69 -17.91 -3.04 14.64
CA PHE A 69 -19.21 -3.68 14.80
C PHE A 69 -19.31 -4.98 14.00
N ASP A 70 -18.56 -5.04 12.90
CA ASP A 70 -18.35 -6.20 12.04
C ASP A 70 -16.89 -6.22 11.55
N ASN A 71 -16.51 -7.27 10.82
CA ASN A 71 -15.16 -7.41 10.28
C ASN A 71 -14.81 -6.34 9.23
N ASP A 72 -15.78 -5.86 8.46
CA ASP A 72 -15.55 -4.89 7.38
C ASP A 72 -15.24 -3.50 7.94
N SER A 73 -16.00 -3.07 8.94
CA SER A 73 -15.77 -1.82 9.69
C SER A 73 -14.46 -1.87 10.46
N ALA A 74 -14.12 -3.02 11.06
CA ALA A 74 -12.83 -3.25 11.72
C ALA A 74 -11.66 -3.17 10.72
N LEU A 75 -11.77 -3.85 9.57
CA LEU A 75 -10.76 -3.83 8.51
C LEU A 75 -10.55 -2.41 7.96
N ARG A 76 -11.64 -1.71 7.61
CA ARG A 76 -11.56 -0.33 7.12
C ARG A 76 -10.90 0.59 8.14
N ARG A 77 -11.18 0.41 9.43
CA ARG A 77 -10.54 1.17 10.51
C ARG A 77 -9.05 0.84 10.64
N ALA A 78 -8.68 -0.44 10.54
CA ALA A 78 -7.27 -0.87 10.57
C ALA A 78 -6.49 -0.27 9.39
N VAL A 79 -7.02 -0.36 8.18
CA VAL A 79 -6.34 0.15 6.98
C VAL A 79 -6.23 1.68 7.00
N LYS A 80 -7.23 2.42 7.49
CA LYS A 80 -7.11 3.87 7.70
C LYS A 80 -5.95 4.24 8.65
N ARG A 81 -5.82 3.51 9.77
CA ARG A 81 -4.71 3.71 10.72
C ARG A 81 -3.36 3.34 10.11
N LEU A 82 -3.33 2.28 9.30
CA LEU A 82 -2.14 1.88 8.54
C LEU A 82 -1.73 3.00 7.58
N ILE A 83 -2.65 3.55 6.80
CA ILE A 83 -2.40 4.67 5.89
C ILE A 83 -1.80 5.87 6.64
N THR A 84 -2.41 6.29 7.74
CA THR A 84 -1.86 7.40 8.55
C THR A 84 -0.44 7.10 9.06
N ASN A 85 -0.15 5.84 9.41
CA ASN A 85 1.21 5.45 9.78
C ASN A 85 2.18 5.55 8.60
N VAL A 86 1.81 5.03 7.42
CA VAL A 86 2.63 5.08 6.20
C VAL A 86 2.91 6.54 5.79
N GLU A 87 1.89 7.41 5.83
CA GLU A 87 2.01 8.85 5.57
C GLU A 87 2.95 9.54 6.55
N SER A 88 2.92 9.18 7.84
CA SER A 88 3.84 9.74 8.85
C SER A 88 5.32 9.41 8.57
N HIS A 89 5.59 8.32 7.84
CA HIS A 89 6.91 7.94 7.36
C HIS A 89 7.22 8.49 5.95
N LYS A 90 6.38 9.40 5.43
CA LYS A 90 6.50 9.99 4.07
C LYS A 90 6.56 8.96 2.95
N CYS A 91 5.91 7.81 3.17
CA CYS A 91 5.79 6.75 2.17
C CYS A 91 4.49 6.92 1.38
N ASN A 92 4.52 6.61 0.09
CA ASN A 92 3.40 6.79 -0.83
C ASN A 92 2.82 5.45 -1.34
N CYS A 93 3.35 4.34 -0.83
CA CYS A 93 2.92 2.99 -1.15
C CYS A 93 2.96 2.11 0.10
N VAL A 94 2.10 1.11 0.16
CA VAL A 94 2.13 0.09 1.21
C VAL A 94 1.64 -1.23 0.67
N GLU A 95 2.35 -2.30 1.03
CA GLU A 95 1.98 -3.67 0.71
C GLU A 95 1.38 -4.33 1.96
N ILE A 96 0.17 -4.87 1.82
CA ILE A 96 -0.47 -5.68 2.85
C ILE A 96 0.14 -7.08 2.83
N THR A 97 0.80 -7.49 3.91
CA THR A 97 1.40 -8.83 4.03
C THR A 97 0.53 -9.80 4.80
N GLY A 98 -0.43 -9.32 5.58
CA GLY A 98 -1.31 -10.17 6.37
C GLY A 98 -2.62 -9.50 6.74
N VAL A 99 -3.69 -10.29 6.71
CA VAL A 99 -5.00 -9.91 7.24
C VAL A 99 -5.53 -11.10 8.04
N SER A 100 -5.84 -10.90 9.31
CA SER A 100 -6.49 -11.91 10.15
C SER A 100 -7.70 -11.31 10.84
N GLN A 101 -8.84 -11.98 10.72
CA GLN A 101 -10.09 -11.60 11.40
C GLN A 101 -10.30 -12.55 12.59
N LYS A 102 -10.65 -11.99 13.75
CA LYS A 102 -10.79 -12.72 15.01
C LYS A 102 -11.92 -12.11 15.84
N SER A 103 -12.27 -12.77 16.94
CA SER A 103 -13.18 -12.23 17.94
C SER A 103 -12.62 -12.44 19.33
N PHE A 104 -12.93 -11.51 20.25
CA PHE A 104 -12.63 -11.63 21.67
C PHE A 104 -13.87 -11.23 22.45
N LEU A 105 -14.38 -12.14 23.29
CA LEU A 105 -15.62 -11.95 24.07
C LEU A 105 -16.82 -11.52 23.20
N GLY A 106 -16.93 -12.07 22.00
CA GLY A 106 -18.01 -11.74 21.06
C GLY A 106 -17.80 -10.44 20.25
N MET A 107 -16.74 -9.67 20.53
CA MET A 107 -16.43 -8.46 19.77
C MET A 107 -15.46 -8.77 18.61
N PRO A 108 -15.82 -8.47 17.34
CA PRO A 108 -14.93 -8.65 16.20
C PRO A 108 -13.72 -7.70 16.21
N TYR A 109 -12.57 -8.21 15.79
CA TYR A 109 -11.39 -7.40 15.51
C TYR A 109 -10.56 -7.97 14.35
N VAL A 110 -9.78 -7.09 13.73
CA VAL A 110 -8.90 -7.42 12.61
C VAL A 110 -7.48 -7.01 12.95
N ASN A 111 -6.53 -7.88 12.62
CA ASN A 111 -5.12 -7.53 12.54
C ASN A 111 -4.73 -7.39 11.07
N VAL A 112 -4.06 -6.30 10.74
CA VAL A 112 -3.44 -6.06 9.43
C VAL A 112 -1.95 -5.91 9.65
N SER A 113 -1.15 -6.67 8.89
CA SER A 113 0.29 -6.47 8.79
C SER A 113 0.66 -5.97 7.40
N ALA A 114 1.69 -5.14 7.33
CA ALA A 114 2.09 -4.49 6.10
C ALA A 114 3.54 -4.01 6.14
N HIS A 115 4.09 -3.72 4.96
CA HIS A 115 5.34 -3.00 4.80
C HIS A 115 5.14 -1.72 4.00
N SER A 116 5.65 -0.61 4.54
CA SER A 116 5.72 0.64 3.81
C SER A 116 6.65 0.50 2.61
N ARG A 117 6.27 1.16 1.52
CA ARG A 117 7.08 1.27 0.31
C ARG A 117 7.07 2.70 -0.19
N HIS A 118 8.06 3.06 -0.98
CA HIS A 118 8.14 4.39 -1.56
C HIS A 118 8.53 4.31 -3.03
N ILE A 119 7.73 4.92 -3.89
CA ILE A 119 7.96 5.02 -5.32
C ILE A 119 8.52 6.41 -5.59
N GLN A 120 9.70 6.49 -6.19
CA GLN A 120 10.29 7.75 -6.59
C GLN A 120 11.05 7.61 -7.92
N GLU A 121 11.12 8.71 -8.64
CA GLU A 121 12.00 8.82 -9.79
C GLU A 121 13.45 8.67 -9.32
N SER A 122 14.19 7.74 -9.94
CA SER A 122 15.62 7.66 -9.67
C SER A 122 16.26 8.83 -10.40
N SER A 123 17.03 9.67 -9.71
CA SER A 123 17.93 10.57 -10.41
C SER A 123 18.91 9.72 -11.21
N THR A 124 18.75 9.67 -12.53
CA THR A 124 19.87 9.29 -13.39
C THR A 124 21.00 10.26 -13.07
N PHE A 125 22.19 9.75 -12.79
CA PHE A 125 23.39 10.57 -12.90
C PHE A 125 23.43 10.98 -14.38
N ALA A 126 23.09 12.24 -14.67
CA ALA A 126 23.27 12.77 -16.01
C ALA A 126 24.78 12.80 -16.26
N ASP A 127 25.29 11.86 -17.05
CA ASP A 127 26.60 12.01 -17.67
C ASP A 127 26.54 13.25 -18.57
N HIS A 128 26.95 14.39 -18.02
CA HIS A 128 27.37 15.54 -18.80
C HIS A 128 28.74 15.20 -19.40
N GLN A 129 28.75 14.59 -20.59
CA GLN A 129 29.91 14.66 -21.47
C GLN A 129 29.68 15.76 -22.51
N HIS A 130 30.39 16.87 -22.29
CA HIS A 130 30.74 17.84 -23.31
C HIS A 130 31.87 17.32 -24.20
#